data_AF-A0A7S0CYC4-F1
#
_entry.id   AF-A0A7S0CYC4-F1
#
_cell.length_a   1.000
_cell.length_b   1.000
_cell.length_c   1.000
_cell.angle_alpha   90.00
_cell.angle_beta   90.00
_cell.angle_gamma   90.00
#
_symmetry.space_group_name_H-M   'P 1'
#
loop_
_entity.id
_entity.type
_entity.pdbx_description
1 polymer ?
#
loop_
_entity_poly.entity_id
_entity_poly.type
_entity_poly.pdbx_seq_one_letter_code
_entity_poly.pdbx_strand_id
1 'polypeptide(L)'
;MTQMSECEETVNSSIANISVTDPDFVHATNVYTPENFTSVRKIEKNREKNRIYSARIEVLSRLAFLTSHECPKWLFDEEESEVNPVITLRVVEWGFGATVHSLVKPIIHAMRYGYCIQGPIRFEKYNCSEGWEELFRPLNALKPEFFSKYKSLDFAQIASKLAKEYKGAREDDHTGCVDAMYMMDLSTVEMFGYSEYRRCMDLYSFPKYGASLLPKPLQEFGMFQVVSFILHALMRPNKDLRRHINTAKREALWPKKGTPVIGLHIRRGDSCLEAPWALGRLCEDGLGEYWQAMDLLAEKYLKIKKNHTNHLKLDPKDTNMTRVHVYVATDSEQVIKSLAAGEGREELNKTSKSIEFQFHAVKTLDRDGVRNKMSVDDALIDGELDGCLEARQASIDTILLSKADILIGKFSGNMDRLAYSLQFARLGAYPPYISLDNSWCYDFGVQSRPNLALEVDPSTEDDPHVQRFVFC
;
A
#
# COMPACT_ATOMS: atom_id res chain seq x y z
N MET A 1 -5.93 22.36 59.89
CA MET A 1 -6.11 21.37 60.97
C MET A 1 -7.41 20.64 60.72
N THR A 2 -7.35 19.30 60.77
CA THR A 2 -8.42 18.28 60.70
C THR A 2 -9.25 18.20 59.41
N GLN A 3 -8.97 17.27 58.49
CA GLN A 3 -9.21 15.80 58.44
C GLN A 3 -10.63 15.40 58.04
N MET A 4 -10.69 14.62 56.95
CA MET A 4 -11.53 13.43 56.66
C MET A 4 -11.67 13.33 55.12
N SER A 5 -11.68 12.19 54.44
CA SER A 5 -11.16 10.84 54.59
C SER A 5 -11.74 10.08 53.38
N GLU A 6 -10.95 9.21 52.76
CA GLU A 6 -11.36 8.01 52.01
C GLU A 6 -12.23 8.17 50.74
N CYS A 7 -11.62 7.82 49.59
CA CYS A 7 -12.13 6.80 48.67
C CYS A 7 -11.01 6.42 47.67
N GLU A 8 -10.15 5.49 48.08
CA GLU A 8 -9.49 4.56 47.16
C GLU A 8 -10.45 3.39 46.97
N GLU A 9 -10.89 3.12 45.74
CA GLU A 9 -11.07 1.75 45.21
C GLU A 9 -11.43 1.77 43.72
N THR A 10 -10.69 0.97 42.95
CA THR A 10 -11.05 0.35 41.67
C THR A 10 -11.46 1.21 40.47
N VAL A 11 -10.51 1.45 39.56
CA VAL A 11 -10.79 1.55 38.11
C VAL A 11 -10.15 0.35 37.41
N ASN A 12 -10.88 -0.76 37.42
CA ASN A 12 -10.64 -1.90 36.55
C ASN A 12 -11.95 -2.14 35.77
N SER A 13 -11.82 -2.38 34.47
CA SER A 13 -12.88 -2.72 33.51
C SER A 13 -13.80 -1.57 33.05
N SER A 14 -13.51 -1.03 31.87
CA SER A 14 -14.48 -0.41 30.94
C SER A 14 -13.89 -0.34 29.53
N ILE A 15 -13.47 -1.49 28.99
CA ILE A 15 -13.42 -1.71 27.54
C ILE A 15 -14.33 -2.91 27.30
N ALA A 16 -15.61 -2.63 27.07
CA ALA A 16 -16.57 -3.64 26.68
C ALA A 16 -17.45 -3.10 25.55
N ASN A 17 -17.41 -3.83 24.44
CA ASN A 17 -18.47 -4.04 23.46
C ASN A 17 -18.76 -2.90 22.45
N ILE A 18 -17.85 -2.73 21.49
CA ILE A 18 -18.24 -2.43 20.11
C ILE A 18 -18.42 -3.78 19.41
N SER A 19 -19.67 -4.23 19.23
CA SER A 19 -19.97 -5.39 18.40
C SER A 19 -19.91 -5.00 16.92
N VAL A 20 -18.74 -5.14 16.29
CA VAL A 20 -18.64 -5.12 14.83
C VAL A 20 -19.00 -6.52 14.34
N THR A 21 -20.23 -6.70 13.86
CA THR A 21 -20.73 -7.97 13.33
C THR A 21 -20.33 -8.22 11.87
N ASP A 22 -19.27 -7.58 11.39
CA ASP A 22 -18.77 -7.78 10.03
C ASP A 22 -17.72 -8.90 10.00
N PRO A 23 -18.02 -10.06 9.39
CA PRO A 23 -17.08 -11.19 9.31
C PRO A 23 -15.79 -10.85 8.54
N ASP A 24 -15.78 -9.81 7.70
CA ASP A 24 -14.57 -9.39 6.98
C ASP A 24 -13.61 -8.56 7.86
N PHE A 25 -14.13 -7.87 8.88
CA PHE A 25 -13.32 -7.07 9.80
C PHE A 25 -12.64 -7.93 10.89
N VAL A 26 -13.29 -9.03 11.30
CA VAL A 26 -12.74 -10.01 12.26
C VAL A 26 -11.52 -10.74 11.68
N HIS A 27 -11.35 -10.78 10.36
CA HIS A 27 -10.16 -11.37 9.75
C HIS A 27 -8.90 -10.49 9.82
N ALA A 28 -9.03 -9.17 10.02
CA ALA A 28 -7.90 -8.26 10.09
C ALA A 28 -7.26 -8.16 11.48
N THR A 29 -7.99 -8.48 12.56
CA THR A 29 -7.48 -8.50 13.94
C THR A 29 -7.07 -9.88 14.43
N ASN A 30 -6.94 -10.86 13.53
CA ASN A 30 -6.45 -12.19 13.87
C ASN A 30 -5.07 -12.08 14.53
N VAL A 31 -5.06 -12.19 15.86
CA VAL A 31 -3.88 -12.55 16.63
C VAL A 31 -3.37 -13.85 16.02
N TYR A 32 -2.32 -13.74 15.19
CA TYR A 32 -1.74 -14.86 14.48
C TYR A 32 -1.28 -15.93 15.48
N THR A 33 -2.08 -16.98 15.63
CA THR A 33 -1.72 -18.16 16.42
C THR A 33 -0.73 -19.01 15.62
N PRO A 34 0.24 -19.68 16.28
CA PRO A 34 1.20 -20.58 15.64
C PRO A 34 0.56 -21.69 14.78
N GLU A 35 -0.72 -22.00 15.01
CA GLU A 35 -1.47 -23.05 14.31
C GLU A 35 -1.80 -22.69 12.86
N ASN A 36 -1.90 -21.40 12.50
CA ASN A 36 -2.11 -20.97 11.11
C ASN A 36 -0.87 -21.13 10.21
N PHE A 37 0.28 -21.53 10.75
CA PHE A 37 1.47 -21.89 9.98
C PHE A 37 1.47 -23.35 9.50
N THR A 38 0.42 -24.12 9.79
CA THR A 38 0.46 -25.57 9.57
C THR A 38 0.23 -25.97 8.11
N SER A 39 1.20 -26.77 7.63
CA SER A 39 1.28 -27.50 6.36
C SER A 39 1.76 -26.72 5.13
N VAL A 40 3.04 -26.92 4.78
CA VAL A 40 3.62 -26.57 3.47
C VAL A 40 2.74 -27.06 2.31
N ARG A 41 2.04 -28.20 2.46
CA ARG A 41 1.08 -28.69 1.45
C ARG A 41 -0.17 -27.83 1.35
N LYS A 42 -0.64 -27.22 2.45
CA LYS A 42 -1.76 -26.26 2.44
C LYS A 42 -1.29 -24.95 1.78
N ILE A 43 -0.05 -24.53 2.01
CA ILE A 43 0.58 -23.40 1.30
C ILE A 43 0.72 -23.70 -0.19
N GLU A 44 1.12 -24.90 -0.61
CA GLU A 44 1.25 -25.27 -2.03
C GLU A 44 -0.10 -25.39 -2.74
N LYS A 45 -1.11 -26.00 -2.12
CA LYS A 45 -2.48 -26.01 -2.66
C LYS A 45 -3.05 -24.60 -2.73
N ASN A 46 -2.80 -23.77 -1.72
CA ASN A 46 -3.16 -22.36 -1.77
C ASN A 46 -2.38 -21.64 -2.86
N ARG A 47 -1.10 -21.93 -3.12
CA ARG A 47 -0.33 -21.34 -4.23
C ARG A 47 -0.94 -21.63 -5.58
N GLU A 48 -1.43 -22.84 -5.84
CA GLU A 48 -2.09 -23.14 -7.12
C GLU A 48 -3.45 -22.44 -7.23
N LYS A 49 -4.25 -22.45 -6.15
CA LYS A 49 -5.51 -21.71 -6.08
C LYS A 49 -5.28 -20.20 -6.28
N ASN A 50 -4.24 -19.67 -5.65
CA ASN A 50 -3.84 -18.27 -5.71
C ASN A 50 -3.18 -17.93 -7.05
N ARG A 51 -2.58 -18.89 -7.75
CA ARG A 51 -2.12 -18.73 -9.13
C ARG A 51 -3.31 -18.60 -10.07
N ILE A 52 -4.36 -19.40 -9.88
CA ILE A 52 -5.62 -19.25 -10.60
C ILE A 52 -6.28 -17.91 -10.27
N TYR A 53 -6.30 -17.49 -8.99
CA TYR A 53 -6.85 -16.19 -8.60
C TYR A 53 -6.01 -15.01 -9.11
N SER A 54 -4.68 -15.09 -9.05
CA SER A 54 -3.78 -14.10 -9.63
C SER A 54 -3.97 -14.01 -11.14
N ALA A 55 -4.19 -15.13 -11.84
CA ALA A 55 -4.55 -15.12 -13.25
C ALA A 55 -5.92 -14.47 -13.49
N ARG A 56 -6.95 -14.78 -12.68
CA ARG A 56 -8.28 -14.16 -12.76
C ARG A 56 -8.25 -12.66 -12.49
N ILE A 57 -7.50 -12.22 -11.49
CA ILE A 57 -7.45 -10.81 -11.14
C ILE A 57 -6.51 -10.05 -12.07
N GLU A 58 -5.42 -10.66 -12.55
CA GLU A 58 -4.64 -10.08 -13.64
C GLU A 58 -5.50 -9.91 -14.90
N VAL A 59 -6.41 -10.85 -15.18
CA VAL A 59 -7.44 -10.74 -16.22
C VAL A 59 -8.42 -9.59 -15.95
N LEU A 60 -8.90 -9.45 -14.71
CA LEU A 60 -9.89 -8.42 -14.36
C LEU A 60 -9.27 -7.02 -14.30
N SER A 61 -8.04 -6.89 -13.79
CA SER A 61 -7.23 -5.69 -13.92
C SER A 61 -6.96 -5.38 -15.39
N ARG A 62 -6.67 -6.37 -16.24
CA ARG A 62 -6.53 -6.16 -17.70
C ARG A 62 -7.81 -5.64 -18.35
N LEU A 63 -9.00 -6.07 -17.91
CA LEU A 63 -10.27 -5.54 -18.40
C LEU A 63 -10.48 -4.07 -18.00
N ALA A 64 -9.95 -3.64 -16.85
CA ALA A 64 -9.93 -2.24 -16.43
C ALA A 64 -9.03 -1.34 -17.30
N PHE A 65 -7.91 -1.90 -17.79
CA PHE A 65 -6.87 -1.15 -18.51
C PHE A 65 -6.95 -1.28 -20.03
N LEU A 66 -8.11 -1.65 -20.58
CA LEU A 66 -8.34 -1.58 -22.02
C LEU A 66 -8.27 -0.09 -22.45
N THR A 67 -7.44 0.22 -23.44
CA THR A 67 -7.23 1.60 -23.92
C THR A 67 -8.18 1.98 -25.03
N SER A 68 -8.36 3.27 -25.29
CA SER A 68 -9.16 3.81 -26.41
C SER A 68 -8.96 3.15 -27.78
N HIS A 69 -7.75 2.70 -28.12
CA HIS A 69 -7.44 2.11 -29.43
C HIS A 69 -7.63 0.58 -29.48
N GLU A 70 -7.60 -0.09 -28.31
CA GLU A 70 -7.84 -1.53 -28.17
C GLU A 70 -9.09 -1.84 -27.33
N CYS A 71 -9.89 -0.82 -26.99
CA CYS A 71 -11.11 -0.99 -26.23
C CYS A 71 -12.04 -1.77 -27.15
N PRO A 72 -12.27 -3.05 -26.87
CA PRO A 72 -12.38 -3.94 -28.00
C PRO A 72 -13.66 -3.65 -28.75
N LYS A 73 -13.53 -3.32 -30.04
CA LYS A 73 -14.68 -3.21 -30.95
C LYS A 73 -15.50 -4.51 -31.01
N TRP A 74 -14.96 -5.64 -30.55
CA TRP A 74 -15.67 -6.93 -30.44
C TRP A 74 -16.44 -7.10 -29.13
N LEU A 75 -16.22 -6.23 -28.16
CA LEU A 75 -16.95 -6.24 -26.89
C LEU A 75 -18.35 -5.61 -27.05
N PHE A 76 -18.56 -4.88 -28.14
CA PHE A 76 -19.75 -4.12 -28.49
C PHE A 76 -20.11 -4.42 -29.95
N ASP A 77 -21.38 -4.53 -30.32
CA ASP A 77 -21.75 -4.82 -31.72
C ASP A 77 -21.25 -3.70 -32.65
N GLU A 78 -20.71 -4.08 -33.82
CA GLU A 78 -20.07 -3.15 -34.78
C GLU A 78 -21.00 -2.04 -35.30
N GLU A 79 -22.33 -2.18 -35.11
CA GLU A 79 -23.34 -1.22 -35.55
C GLU A 79 -23.58 -0.06 -34.57
N GLU A 80 -23.13 -0.14 -33.31
CA GLU A 80 -23.24 0.95 -32.31
C GLU A 80 -21.89 1.64 -32.08
N SER A 81 -21.32 2.24 -33.13
CA SER A 81 -20.01 2.91 -33.07
C SER A 81 -20.01 4.27 -32.35
N GLU A 82 -20.88 4.49 -31.37
CA GLU A 82 -20.74 5.66 -30.49
C GLU A 82 -19.47 5.49 -29.66
N VAL A 83 -18.62 6.51 -29.73
CA VAL A 83 -17.26 6.53 -29.17
C VAL A 83 -17.30 6.06 -27.72
N ASN A 84 -16.65 4.92 -27.42
CA ASN A 84 -16.52 4.45 -26.04
C ASN A 84 -15.96 5.59 -25.17
N PRO A 85 -16.55 5.89 -24.00
CA PRO A 85 -16.05 6.95 -23.14
C PRO A 85 -14.69 6.54 -22.60
N VAL A 86 -13.69 7.27 -23.08
CA VAL A 86 -12.30 7.15 -22.68
C VAL A 86 -12.07 8.18 -21.58
N ILE A 87 -11.57 7.72 -20.45
CA ILE A 87 -11.24 8.56 -19.30
C ILE A 87 -9.74 8.76 -19.23
N THR A 88 -9.29 10.01 -19.10
CA THR A 88 -7.89 10.31 -18.80
C THR A 88 -7.74 10.37 -17.29
N LEU A 89 -6.89 9.52 -16.73
CA LEU A 89 -6.63 9.54 -15.29
C LEU A 89 -5.77 10.76 -14.94
N ARG A 90 -6.21 11.51 -13.94
CA ARG A 90 -5.39 12.49 -13.25
C ARG A 90 -5.03 11.96 -11.88
N VAL A 91 -3.81 12.26 -11.44
CA VAL A 91 -3.30 11.87 -10.13
C VAL A 91 -3.43 13.03 -9.16
N VAL A 92 -3.66 12.70 -7.89
CA VAL A 92 -3.50 13.66 -6.80
C VAL A 92 -2.06 13.57 -6.30
N GLU A 93 -1.25 14.60 -6.57
CA GLU A 93 0.19 14.53 -6.37
C GLU A 93 0.64 15.02 -5.00
N TRP A 94 0.61 14.10 -4.04
CA TRP A 94 1.14 14.31 -2.69
C TRP A 94 2.47 13.56 -2.55
N GLY A 95 2.75 12.97 -1.39
CA GLY A 95 3.80 11.97 -1.29
C GLY A 95 3.56 10.78 -2.23
N PHE A 96 4.64 10.15 -2.70
CA PHE A 96 4.59 9.18 -3.80
C PHE A 96 3.57 8.05 -3.62
N GLY A 97 3.51 7.47 -2.42
CA GLY A 97 2.52 6.44 -2.12
C GLY A 97 1.07 6.94 -2.25
N ALA A 98 0.78 8.16 -1.81
CA ALA A 98 -0.54 8.78 -1.95
C ALA A 98 -0.90 8.99 -3.43
N THR A 99 0.07 9.49 -4.22
CA THR A 99 -0.09 9.70 -5.66
C THR A 99 -0.49 8.41 -6.36
N VAL A 100 0.19 7.29 -6.07
CA VAL A 100 -0.17 5.98 -6.64
C VAL A 100 -1.56 5.51 -6.14
N HIS A 101 -1.86 5.69 -4.86
CA HIS A 101 -3.17 5.32 -4.30
C HIS A 101 -4.33 6.15 -4.84
N SER A 102 -4.10 7.39 -5.25
CA SER A 102 -5.13 8.28 -5.83
C SER A 102 -5.76 7.70 -7.10
N LEU A 103 -5.04 6.82 -7.81
CA LEU A 103 -5.51 6.15 -9.02
C LEU A 103 -6.48 5.00 -8.73
N VAL A 104 -6.50 4.45 -7.52
CA VAL A 104 -7.26 3.23 -7.21
C VAL A 104 -8.76 3.44 -7.34
N LYS A 105 -9.32 4.51 -6.77
CA LYS A 105 -10.77 4.77 -6.82
C LYS A 105 -11.26 5.06 -8.24
N PRO A 106 -10.60 5.92 -9.04
CA PRO A 106 -10.93 6.08 -10.45
C PRO A 106 -10.84 4.79 -11.26
N ILE A 107 -9.91 3.89 -10.94
CA ILE A 107 -9.82 2.58 -11.60
C ILE A 107 -10.97 1.66 -11.17
N ILE A 108 -11.36 1.63 -9.89
CA ILE A 108 -12.53 0.87 -9.44
C ILE A 108 -13.81 1.40 -10.08
N HIS A 109 -13.96 2.72 -10.21
CA HIS A 109 -15.05 3.36 -10.94
C HIS A 109 -15.08 2.89 -12.40
N ALA A 110 -13.93 2.97 -13.08
CA ALA A 110 -13.78 2.51 -14.46
C ALA A 110 -14.13 1.02 -14.61
N MET A 111 -13.68 0.20 -13.68
CA MET A 111 -14.01 -1.23 -13.64
C MET A 111 -15.50 -1.47 -13.43
N ARG A 112 -16.16 -0.71 -12.55
CA ARG A 112 -17.59 -0.89 -12.24
C ARG A 112 -18.48 -0.62 -13.45
N TYR A 113 -18.16 0.40 -14.22
CA TYR A 113 -19.01 0.92 -15.30
C TYR A 113 -18.42 0.70 -16.71
N GLY A 114 -17.30 -0.03 -16.80
CA GLY A 114 -16.64 -0.37 -18.06
C GLY A 114 -16.09 0.84 -18.83
N TYR A 115 -15.49 1.82 -18.14
CA TYR A 115 -14.77 2.92 -18.79
C TYR A 115 -13.37 2.47 -19.24
N CYS A 116 -12.92 2.97 -20.39
CA CYS A 116 -11.57 2.72 -20.90
C CYS A 116 -10.61 3.77 -20.33
N ILE A 117 -9.47 3.36 -19.80
CA ILE A 117 -8.47 4.28 -19.25
C ILE A 117 -7.46 4.66 -20.32
N GLN A 118 -7.26 5.96 -20.53
CA GLN A 118 -6.24 6.52 -21.41
C GLN A 118 -4.98 6.89 -20.63
N GLY A 119 -3.83 6.43 -21.15
CA GLY A 119 -2.51 6.93 -20.80
C GLY A 119 -1.97 7.93 -21.85
N PRO A 120 -0.83 8.57 -21.58
CA PRO A 120 -0.03 8.45 -20.36
C PRO A 120 -0.68 9.14 -19.16
N ILE A 121 -0.40 8.65 -17.96
CA ILE A 121 -0.74 9.38 -16.73
C ILE A 121 0.33 10.45 -16.54
N ARG A 122 -0.07 11.71 -16.43
CA ARG A 122 0.87 12.81 -16.23
C ARG A 122 1.28 12.90 -14.77
N PHE A 123 2.56 13.15 -14.53
CA PHE A 123 3.09 13.55 -13.24
C PHE A 123 3.58 15.00 -13.32
N GLU A 124 2.81 15.95 -12.78
CA GLU A 124 3.14 17.37 -12.86
C GLU A 124 4.22 17.72 -11.83
N LYS A 125 3.98 17.39 -10.56
CA LYS A 125 4.87 17.61 -9.41
C LYS A 125 6.17 16.81 -9.50
N TYR A 126 6.12 15.57 -9.96
CA TYR A 126 7.35 14.80 -10.15
C TYR A 126 8.09 15.17 -11.44
N ASN A 127 7.48 15.93 -12.35
CA ASN A 127 8.14 16.45 -13.55
C ASN A 127 8.94 15.40 -14.35
N CYS A 128 8.40 14.17 -14.45
CA CYS A 128 8.97 13.16 -15.34
C CYS A 128 8.57 13.48 -16.79
N SER A 129 9.55 13.55 -17.70
CA SER A 129 9.31 13.97 -19.10
C SER A 129 8.26 13.13 -19.83
N GLU A 130 8.25 11.81 -19.57
CA GLU A 130 7.28 10.87 -20.14
C GLU A 130 6.12 10.54 -19.18
N GLY A 131 5.96 11.32 -18.10
CA GLY A 131 4.97 11.06 -17.06
C GLY A 131 5.17 9.71 -16.36
N TRP A 132 4.09 8.94 -16.21
CA TRP A 132 4.09 7.63 -15.57
C TRP A 132 4.97 6.61 -16.29
N GLU A 133 5.01 6.66 -17.61
CA GLU A 133 5.73 5.74 -18.49
C GLU A 133 7.27 5.86 -18.37
N GLU A 134 7.77 6.98 -17.83
CA GLU A 134 9.18 7.18 -17.48
C GLU A 134 9.67 6.16 -16.45
N LEU A 135 8.79 5.74 -15.53
CA LEU A 135 9.10 4.82 -14.44
C LEU A 135 8.47 3.44 -14.65
N PHE A 136 7.23 3.43 -15.13
CA PHE A 136 6.40 2.24 -15.19
C PHE A 136 6.09 1.84 -16.61
N ARG A 137 5.63 0.60 -16.78
CA ARG A 137 5.12 0.17 -18.08
C ARG A 137 3.86 0.97 -18.38
N PRO A 138 3.64 1.34 -19.65
CA PRO A 138 2.35 1.89 -20.06
C PRO A 138 1.23 0.98 -19.58
N LEU A 139 0.13 1.56 -19.11
CA LEU A 139 -1.03 0.78 -18.64
C LEU A 139 -1.55 -0.14 -19.75
N ASN A 140 -1.39 0.29 -21.00
CA ASN A 140 -1.78 -0.41 -22.21
C ASN A 140 -0.77 -1.43 -22.75
N ALA A 141 0.46 -1.48 -22.25
CA ALA A 141 1.52 -2.35 -22.77
C ALA A 141 1.34 -3.84 -22.41
N LEU A 142 0.11 -4.26 -22.09
CA LEU A 142 -0.24 -5.63 -21.75
C LEU A 142 -0.55 -6.44 -23.02
N LYS A 143 0.52 -6.93 -23.67
CA LYS A 143 0.43 -7.70 -24.92
C LYS A 143 -0.64 -8.81 -24.90
N PRO A 144 -1.42 -8.99 -25.99
CA PRO A 144 -2.38 -10.08 -26.18
C PRO A 144 -1.79 -11.50 -26.07
N GLU A 145 -0.49 -11.65 -26.30
CA GLU A 145 0.24 -12.92 -26.27
C GLU A 145 0.06 -13.69 -24.94
N PHE A 146 -0.24 -13.01 -23.83
CA PHE A 146 -0.56 -13.66 -22.55
C PHE A 146 -1.84 -14.51 -22.61
N PHE A 147 -2.87 -14.06 -23.34
CA PHE A 147 -4.15 -14.78 -23.45
C PHE A 147 -4.02 -16.08 -24.24
N SER A 148 -3.08 -16.13 -25.19
CA SER A 148 -2.79 -17.35 -25.97
C SER A 148 -2.36 -18.54 -25.11
N LYS A 149 -1.93 -18.31 -23.86
CA LYS A 149 -1.52 -19.33 -22.91
C LYS A 149 -2.68 -19.90 -22.08
N TYR A 150 -3.82 -19.19 -22.03
CA TYR A 150 -5.02 -19.59 -21.28
C TYR A 150 -6.17 -19.97 -22.22
N LYS A 151 -5.87 -20.82 -23.21
CA LYS A 151 -6.81 -21.31 -24.25
C LYS A 151 -8.09 -22.01 -23.73
N SER A 152 -8.30 -22.13 -22.42
CA SER A 152 -9.57 -22.62 -21.88
C SER A 152 -10.67 -21.61 -22.20
N LEU A 153 -11.72 -22.08 -22.87
CA LEU A 153 -12.88 -21.35 -23.39
C LEU A 153 -13.61 -20.38 -22.43
N ASP A 154 -13.23 -20.34 -21.16
CA ASP A 154 -13.85 -19.49 -20.13
C ASP A 154 -13.52 -17.99 -20.31
N PHE A 155 -12.36 -17.63 -20.86
CA PHE A 155 -11.94 -16.21 -20.91
C PHE A 155 -12.82 -15.35 -21.84
N ALA A 156 -13.05 -15.80 -23.07
CA ALA A 156 -13.88 -15.06 -24.02
C ALA A 156 -15.33 -14.97 -23.52
N GLN A 157 -15.80 -16.01 -22.82
CA GLN A 157 -17.13 -16.03 -22.20
C GLN A 157 -17.22 -15.07 -21.01
N ILE A 158 -16.22 -15.05 -20.12
CA ILE A 158 -16.13 -14.09 -19.01
C ILE A 158 -16.06 -12.67 -19.55
N ALA A 159 -15.19 -12.40 -20.53
CA ALA A 159 -15.05 -11.08 -21.12
C ALA A 159 -16.35 -10.62 -21.80
N SER A 160 -17.01 -11.49 -22.57
CA SER A 160 -18.31 -11.20 -23.21
C SER A 160 -19.44 -11.01 -22.19
N LYS A 161 -19.46 -11.79 -21.10
CA LYS A 161 -20.43 -11.61 -20.02
C LYS A 161 -20.23 -10.27 -19.31
N LEU A 162 -18.97 -9.95 -18.97
CA LEU A 162 -18.60 -8.67 -18.37
C LEU A 162 -18.95 -7.48 -19.27
N ALA A 163 -18.73 -7.61 -20.58
CA ALA A 163 -19.12 -6.61 -21.57
C ALA A 163 -20.60 -6.22 -21.48
N LYS A 164 -21.47 -7.24 -21.48
CA LYS A 164 -22.92 -7.05 -21.40
C LYS A 164 -23.34 -6.44 -20.06
N GLU A 165 -22.72 -6.89 -18.96
CA GLU A 165 -22.94 -6.31 -17.64
C GLU A 165 -22.49 -4.83 -17.58
N TYR A 166 -21.39 -4.47 -18.23
CA TYR A 166 -20.87 -3.10 -18.24
C TYR A 166 -21.70 -2.14 -19.09
N LYS A 167 -22.27 -2.58 -20.21
CA LYS A 167 -23.16 -1.71 -21.01
C LYS A 167 -24.33 -1.20 -20.17
N GLY A 168 -25.01 -2.11 -19.47
CA GLY A 168 -26.10 -1.72 -18.55
C GLY A 168 -25.61 -0.87 -17.38
N ALA A 169 -24.49 -1.25 -16.76
CA ALA A 169 -23.95 -0.49 -15.62
C ALA A 169 -23.57 0.96 -16.01
N ARG A 170 -23.09 1.18 -17.23
CA ARG A 170 -22.74 2.52 -17.72
C ARG A 170 -23.96 3.41 -17.90
N GLU A 171 -25.05 2.87 -18.42
CA GLU A 171 -26.34 3.58 -18.52
C GLU A 171 -26.86 3.96 -17.13
N ASP A 172 -26.52 3.16 -16.11
CA ASP A 172 -26.84 3.41 -14.70
C ASP A 172 -25.84 4.35 -13.97
N ASP A 173 -24.75 4.80 -14.62
CA ASP A 173 -23.80 5.72 -13.99
C ASP A 173 -24.35 7.16 -13.95
N HIS A 174 -25.15 7.41 -12.92
CA HIS A 174 -25.68 8.73 -12.60
C HIS A 174 -24.86 9.43 -11.50
N THR A 175 -23.62 8.97 -11.27
CA THR A 175 -22.83 9.47 -10.14
C THR A 175 -22.27 10.86 -10.42
N GLY A 176 -22.05 11.25 -11.68
CA GLY A 176 -21.30 12.46 -12.04
C GLY A 176 -19.82 12.39 -11.67
N CYS A 177 -19.31 11.21 -11.27
CA CYS A 177 -17.93 11.05 -10.82
C CYS A 177 -16.93 10.99 -11.96
N VAL A 178 -17.38 10.73 -13.19
CA VAL A 178 -16.53 10.86 -14.37
C VAL A 178 -15.98 12.28 -14.46
N ASP A 179 -16.85 13.28 -14.48
CA ASP A 179 -16.40 14.67 -14.62
C ASP A 179 -15.56 15.11 -13.42
N ALA A 180 -16.00 14.76 -12.21
CA ALA A 180 -15.33 15.14 -10.97
C ALA A 180 -13.93 14.50 -10.81
N MET A 181 -13.76 13.22 -11.15
CA MET A 181 -12.48 12.53 -10.99
C MET A 181 -11.51 12.78 -12.17
N TYR A 182 -12.01 13.14 -13.36
CA TYR A 182 -11.20 13.17 -14.58
C TYR A 182 -10.98 14.57 -15.17
N MET A 183 -11.89 15.53 -14.95
CA MET A 183 -11.76 16.88 -15.54
C MET A 183 -11.08 17.90 -14.62
N MET A 184 -10.98 17.64 -13.32
CA MET A 184 -10.37 18.59 -12.40
C MET A 184 -8.86 18.72 -12.60
N ASP A 185 -8.38 19.96 -12.66
CA ASP A 185 -6.97 20.26 -12.45
C ASP A 185 -6.66 20.01 -10.96
N LEU A 186 -5.92 18.94 -10.67
CA LEU A 186 -5.67 18.44 -9.32
C LEU A 186 -4.44 19.11 -8.66
N SER A 187 -3.84 20.09 -9.33
CA SER A 187 -2.65 20.81 -8.84
C SER A 187 -2.95 21.78 -7.69
N THR A 188 -4.21 22.09 -7.40
CA THR A 188 -4.57 23.07 -6.36
C THR A 188 -5.04 22.42 -5.06
N VAL A 189 -4.60 23.02 -3.94
CA VAL A 189 -5.02 22.73 -2.55
C VAL A 189 -6.55 22.81 -2.37
N GLU A 190 -7.25 23.47 -3.29
CA GLU A 190 -8.72 23.62 -3.31
C GLU A 190 -9.48 22.33 -3.64
N MET A 191 -8.81 21.24 -4.00
CA MET A 191 -9.44 19.96 -4.35
C MET A 191 -10.41 19.43 -3.28
N PHE A 192 -10.12 19.61 -1.99
CA PHE A 192 -11.03 19.20 -0.92
C PHE A 192 -12.21 20.14 -0.71
N GLY A 193 -12.11 21.36 -1.21
CA GLY A 193 -13.22 22.30 -1.29
C GLY A 193 -14.21 21.93 -2.39
N TYR A 194 -13.80 21.12 -3.37
CA TYR A 194 -14.68 20.70 -4.45
C TYR A 194 -15.61 19.57 -3.99
N SER A 195 -16.86 19.96 -3.74
CA SER A 195 -17.86 19.11 -3.09
C SER A 195 -18.14 17.82 -3.87
N GLU A 196 -18.08 17.88 -5.20
CA GLU A 196 -18.38 16.77 -6.09
C GLU A 196 -17.25 15.75 -6.11
N TYR A 197 -15.99 16.19 -6.13
CA TYR A 197 -14.84 15.29 -6.04
C TYR A 197 -14.83 14.60 -4.68
N ARG A 198 -15.03 15.34 -3.59
CA ARG A 198 -15.13 14.74 -2.25
C ARG A 198 -16.28 13.74 -2.17
N ARG A 199 -17.47 14.09 -2.67
CA ARG A 199 -18.61 13.18 -2.75
C ARG A 199 -18.24 11.90 -3.52
N CYS A 200 -17.50 12.03 -4.63
CA CYS A 200 -17.05 10.90 -5.42
C CYS A 200 -15.98 10.06 -4.70
N MET A 201 -15.03 10.67 -4.00
CA MET A 201 -14.06 9.93 -3.19
C MET A 201 -14.72 9.20 -2.01
N ASP A 202 -15.76 9.78 -1.42
CA ASP A 202 -16.59 9.17 -0.37
C ASP A 202 -17.48 8.05 -0.93
N LEU A 203 -17.98 8.19 -2.16
CA LEU A 203 -18.75 7.16 -2.87
C LEU A 203 -17.93 5.88 -3.06
N TYR A 204 -16.61 5.98 -3.18
CA TYR A 204 -15.71 4.83 -3.33
C TYR A 204 -14.93 4.48 -2.06
N SER A 205 -15.46 4.89 -0.91
CA SER A 205 -14.88 4.61 0.40
C SER A 205 -15.27 3.22 0.92
N PHE A 206 -14.27 2.48 1.40
CA PHE A 206 -14.46 1.12 1.90
C PHE A 206 -15.26 1.04 3.19
N PRO A 207 -15.01 1.85 4.23
CA PRO A 207 -15.85 1.88 5.43
C PRO A 207 -17.34 2.10 5.13
N LYS A 208 -17.68 2.77 4.03
CA LYS A 208 -19.07 3.10 3.69
C LYS A 208 -19.77 2.03 2.86
N TYR A 209 -19.06 1.42 1.90
CA TYR A 209 -19.68 0.54 0.91
C TYR A 209 -18.99 -0.82 0.73
N GLY A 210 -17.82 -1.03 1.33
CA GLY A 210 -17.14 -2.32 1.33
C GLY A 210 -16.90 -2.90 -0.07
N ALA A 211 -17.07 -4.22 -0.21
CA ALA A 211 -16.93 -4.92 -1.48
C ALA A 211 -18.02 -4.56 -2.51
N SER A 212 -19.14 -3.96 -2.11
CA SER A 212 -20.24 -3.63 -3.02
C SER A 212 -19.87 -2.61 -4.10
N LEU A 213 -18.76 -1.87 -3.91
CA LEU A 213 -18.18 -0.96 -4.88
C LEU A 213 -17.60 -1.67 -6.10
N LEU A 214 -17.16 -2.91 -5.93
CA LEU A 214 -16.55 -3.70 -6.98
C LEU A 214 -17.61 -4.22 -7.97
N PRO A 215 -17.24 -4.42 -9.25
CA PRO A 215 -18.03 -5.22 -10.17
C PRO A 215 -18.47 -6.53 -9.53
N LYS A 216 -19.70 -7.01 -9.79
CA LYS A 216 -20.25 -8.23 -9.16
C LYS A 216 -19.27 -9.43 -9.20
N PRO A 217 -18.59 -9.72 -10.31
CA PRO A 217 -17.64 -10.84 -10.36
C PRO A 217 -16.38 -10.65 -9.50
N LEU A 218 -16.13 -9.44 -9.00
CA LEU A 218 -15.00 -9.10 -8.16
C LEU A 218 -15.32 -9.02 -6.67
N GLN A 219 -16.60 -8.98 -6.29
CA GLN A 219 -17.00 -8.83 -4.89
C GLN A 219 -16.52 -10.00 -4.03
N GLU A 220 -16.44 -11.21 -4.58
CA GLU A 220 -15.99 -12.42 -3.87
C GLU A 220 -14.51 -12.39 -3.44
N PHE A 221 -13.70 -11.54 -4.05
CA PHE A 221 -12.28 -11.43 -3.72
C PHE A 221 -12.03 -10.50 -2.52
N GLY A 222 -12.99 -9.66 -2.19
CA GLY A 222 -12.83 -8.61 -1.20
C GLY A 222 -11.96 -7.44 -1.69
N MET A 223 -12.13 -6.31 -1.03
CA MET A 223 -11.58 -5.04 -1.49
C MET A 223 -10.05 -4.99 -1.46
N PHE A 224 -9.42 -5.48 -0.38
CA PHE A 224 -7.96 -5.49 -0.25
C PHE A 224 -7.27 -6.22 -1.41
N GLN A 225 -7.81 -7.38 -1.81
CA GLN A 225 -7.22 -8.17 -2.88
C GLN A 225 -7.29 -7.40 -4.20
N VAL A 226 -8.47 -6.91 -4.57
CA VAL A 226 -8.65 -6.15 -5.82
C VAL A 226 -7.76 -4.92 -5.87
N VAL A 227 -7.71 -4.13 -4.79
CA VAL A 227 -6.82 -2.97 -4.69
C VAL A 227 -5.37 -3.37 -4.86
N SER A 228 -4.95 -4.47 -4.22
CA SER A 228 -3.57 -4.97 -4.33
C SER A 228 -3.18 -5.32 -5.76
N PHE A 229 -4.09 -5.91 -6.53
CA PHE A 229 -3.82 -6.22 -7.94
C PHE A 229 -3.86 -4.99 -8.84
N ILE A 230 -4.73 -4.01 -8.58
CA ILE A 230 -4.70 -2.70 -9.25
C ILE A 230 -3.33 -2.05 -9.04
N LEU A 231 -2.89 -1.92 -7.78
CA LEU A 231 -1.59 -1.35 -7.43
C LEU A 231 -0.43 -2.11 -8.05
N HIS A 232 -0.52 -3.44 -8.09
CA HIS A 232 0.48 -4.27 -8.76
C HIS A 232 0.56 -4.01 -10.26
N ALA A 233 -0.58 -3.82 -10.94
CA ALA A 233 -0.63 -3.53 -12.36
C ALA A 233 -0.06 -2.13 -12.68
N LEU A 234 -0.37 -1.14 -11.83
CA LEU A 234 0.18 0.22 -11.89
C LEU A 234 1.70 0.21 -11.73
N MET A 235 2.22 -0.42 -10.67
CA MET A 235 3.63 -0.36 -10.26
C MET A 235 4.56 -1.30 -11.04
N ARG A 236 4.18 -1.76 -12.25
CA ARG A 236 5.03 -2.65 -13.04
C ARG A 236 6.21 -1.86 -13.61
N PRO A 237 7.46 -2.12 -13.19
CA PRO A 237 8.58 -1.31 -13.64
C PRO A 237 8.82 -1.50 -15.14
N ASN A 238 9.13 -0.40 -15.83
CA ASN A 238 9.63 -0.43 -17.20
C ASN A 238 11.05 -1.06 -17.24
N LYS A 239 11.68 -1.07 -18.41
CA LYS A 239 13.02 -1.67 -18.56
C LYS A 239 14.07 -0.90 -17.75
N ASP A 240 13.97 0.42 -17.71
CA ASP A 240 14.92 1.30 -17.04
C ASP A 240 14.81 1.18 -15.51
N LEU A 241 13.62 1.40 -14.94
CA LEU A 241 13.40 1.27 -13.50
C LEU A 241 13.79 -0.12 -12.99
N ARG A 242 13.57 -1.18 -13.79
CA ARG A 242 14.03 -2.54 -13.46
C ARG A 242 15.55 -2.65 -13.35
N ARG A 243 16.29 -1.98 -14.24
CA ARG A 243 17.75 -1.91 -14.17
C ARG A 243 18.18 -1.20 -12.88
N HIS A 244 17.55 -0.08 -12.54
CA HIS A 244 17.80 0.63 -11.29
C HIS A 244 17.49 -0.20 -10.06
N ILE A 245 16.34 -0.90 -10.01
CA ILE A 245 16.01 -1.83 -8.92
C ILE A 245 17.07 -2.93 -8.78
N ASN A 246 17.57 -3.48 -9.90
CA ASN A 246 18.61 -4.50 -9.85
C ASN A 246 19.95 -3.94 -9.37
N THR A 247 20.29 -2.70 -9.73
CA THR A 247 21.48 -2.00 -9.21
C THR A 247 21.35 -1.76 -7.72
N ALA A 248 20.24 -1.18 -7.28
CA ALA A 248 19.91 -0.94 -5.88
C ALA A 248 20.00 -2.24 -5.03
N LYS A 249 19.51 -3.37 -5.56
CA LYS A 249 19.70 -4.68 -4.91
C LYS A 249 21.15 -5.08 -4.73
N ARG A 250 22.00 -4.84 -5.73
CA ARG A 250 23.43 -5.18 -5.63
C ARG A 250 24.13 -4.29 -4.61
N GLU A 251 23.84 -3.00 -4.62
CA GLU A 251 24.42 -2.01 -3.70
C GLU A 251 23.99 -2.24 -2.26
N ALA A 252 22.71 -2.57 -2.03
CA ALA A 252 22.19 -2.92 -0.70
C ALA A 252 22.63 -4.32 -0.23
N LEU A 253 23.48 -5.02 -0.99
CA LEU A 253 23.89 -6.41 -0.72
C LEU A 253 22.70 -7.35 -0.49
N TRP A 254 21.65 -7.20 -1.31
CA TRP A 254 20.39 -7.93 -1.15
C TRP A 254 20.63 -9.43 -1.04
N PRO A 255 20.03 -10.13 -0.06
CA PRO A 255 20.27 -11.55 0.16
C PRO A 255 19.96 -12.44 -1.05
N LYS A 256 20.66 -13.58 -1.14
CA LYS A 256 20.42 -14.56 -2.21
C LYS A 256 18.97 -15.02 -2.21
N LYS A 257 18.46 -15.41 -3.39
CA LYS A 257 17.09 -15.94 -3.53
C LYS A 257 16.86 -17.10 -2.57
N GLY A 258 15.76 -17.06 -1.83
CA GLY A 258 15.41 -18.06 -0.81
C GLY A 258 15.93 -17.71 0.59
N THR A 259 16.80 -16.71 0.73
CA THR A 259 17.13 -16.14 2.02
C THR A 259 16.01 -15.18 2.47
N PRO A 260 15.48 -15.34 3.68
CA PRO A 260 14.36 -14.54 4.17
C PRO A 260 14.78 -13.11 4.49
N VAL A 261 13.90 -12.15 4.20
CA VAL A 261 14.14 -10.72 4.46
C VAL A 261 12.94 -10.11 5.17
N ILE A 262 13.18 -9.40 6.26
CA ILE A 262 12.20 -8.49 6.88
C ILE A 262 12.31 -7.14 6.16
N GLY A 263 11.21 -6.63 5.62
CA GLY A 263 11.12 -5.26 5.13
C GLY A 263 10.77 -4.35 6.30
N LEU A 264 11.58 -3.33 6.54
CA LEU A 264 11.41 -2.33 7.58
C LEU A 264 11.32 -0.97 6.91
N HIS A 265 10.21 -0.26 7.12
CA HIS A 265 10.07 1.11 6.69
C HIS A 265 9.93 2.02 7.90
N ILE A 266 10.74 3.07 7.95
CA ILE A 266 10.71 4.07 9.01
C ILE A 266 10.62 5.43 8.34
N ARG A 267 9.49 6.11 8.55
CA ARG A 267 9.27 7.47 8.06
C ARG A 267 9.62 8.46 9.18
N ARG A 268 10.54 9.38 8.91
CA ARG A 268 10.90 10.50 9.79
C ARG A 268 10.61 11.81 9.06
N GLY A 269 11.48 12.19 8.13
CA GLY A 269 11.42 13.36 7.25
C GLY A 269 10.36 14.43 7.59
N ASP A 270 9.52 14.74 6.61
CA ASP A 270 8.47 15.74 6.71
C ASP A 270 7.34 15.36 7.67
N SER A 271 7.11 14.07 7.89
CA SER A 271 6.12 13.60 8.86
C SER A 271 6.44 13.98 10.31
N CYS A 272 7.69 14.34 10.60
CA CYS A 272 8.10 14.89 11.90
C CYS A 272 7.96 16.42 11.98
N LEU A 273 7.74 17.10 10.85
CA LEU A 273 7.49 18.54 10.78
C LEU A 273 5.99 18.87 10.85
N GLU A 274 5.15 17.93 10.40
CA GLU A 274 3.69 18.04 10.50
C GLU A 274 3.26 18.12 11.96
N ALA A 275 2.36 19.06 12.29
CA ALA A 275 1.82 19.14 13.64
C ALA A 275 1.09 17.83 13.99
N PRO A 276 1.29 17.26 15.21
CA PRO A 276 0.77 15.94 15.57
C PRO A 276 -0.75 15.77 15.35
N TRP A 277 -1.50 16.86 15.44
CA TRP A 277 -2.96 16.88 15.28
C TRP A 277 -3.42 16.86 13.81
N ALA A 278 -2.58 17.23 12.84
CA ALA A 278 -3.00 17.35 11.45
C ALA A 278 -3.38 15.99 10.87
N LEU A 279 -2.57 14.96 11.16
CA LEU A 279 -2.70 13.63 10.55
C LEU A 279 -2.70 12.47 11.57
N GLY A 280 -2.66 12.76 12.88
CA GLY A 280 -2.57 11.75 13.94
C GLY A 280 -1.28 10.92 13.89
N ARG A 281 -0.26 11.41 13.17
CA ARG A 281 1.03 10.75 13.02
C ARG A 281 1.93 11.18 14.16
N LEU A 282 2.46 10.19 14.88
CA LEU A 282 3.52 10.43 15.85
C LEU A 282 4.87 10.16 15.20
N CYS A 283 5.69 11.21 15.09
CA CYS A 283 7.11 11.04 14.95
C CYS A 283 7.61 10.45 16.28
N GLU A 284 7.95 9.16 16.28
CA GLU A 284 8.49 8.52 17.48
C GLU A 284 9.87 9.09 17.78
N ASP A 285 10.24 9.35 19.02
CA ASP A 285 11.60 9.83 19.33
C ASP A 285 12.66 8.72 19.21
N GLY A 286 12.26 7.44 19.11
CA GLY A 286 13.17 6.29 19.16
C GLY A 286 12.91 5.19 18.14
N LEU A 287 13.66 4.09 18.28
CA LEU A 287 13.54 2.87 17.46
C LEU A 287 12.98 1.67 18.25
N GLY A 288 12.58 1.88 19.51
CA GLY A 288 12.23 0.81 20.45
C GLY A 288 11.10 -0.10 19.94
N GLU A 289 10.01 0.47 19.43
CA GLU A 289 8.87 -0.29 18.91
C GLU A 289 9.24 -1.11 17.67
N TYR A 290 10.04 -0.54 16.77
CA TYR A 290 10.56 -1.26 15.60
C TYR A 290 11.46 -2.42 16.01
N TRP A 291 12.33 -2.25 17.01
CA TRP A 291 13.14 -3.33 17.54
C TRP A 291 12.30 -4.45 18.16
N GLN A 292 11.28 -4.10 18.95
CA GLN A 292 10.35 -5.09 19.52
C GLN A 292 9.64 -5.89 18.42
N ALA A 293 9.16 -5.21 17.37
CA ALA A 293 8.52 -5.85 16.23
C ALA A 293 9.50 -6.78 15.47
N MET A 294 10.74 -6.33 15.25
CA MET A 294 11.79 -7.13 14.60
C MET A 294 12.14 -8.38 15.42
N ASP A 295 12.37 -8.25 16.73
CA ASP A 295 12.68 -9.37 17.61
C ASP A 295 11.52 -10.39 17.61
N LEU A 296 10.28 -9.94 17.75
CA LEU A 296 9.09 -10.80 17.71
C LEU A 296 8.99 -11.60 16.41
N LEU A 297 9.16 -10.94 15.27
CA LEU A 297 9.06 -11.59 13.96
C LEU A 297 10.25 -12.51 13.69
N ALA A 298 11.46 -12.10 14.08
CA ALA A 298 12.65 -12.92 14.00
C ALA A 298 12.47 -14.21 14.80
N GLU A 299 12.04 -14.14 16.06
CA GLU A 299 11.79 -15.33 16.88
C GLU A 299 10.77 -16.28 16.26
N LYS A 300 9.64 -15.76 15.79
CA LYS A 300 8.61 -16.56 15.12
C LYS A 300 9.19 -17.24 13.88
N TYR A 301 9.95 -16.50 13.08
CA TYR A 301 10.59 -17.03 11.88
C TYR A 301 11.57 -18.16 12.19
N LEU A 302 12.41 -17.98 13.21
CA LEU A 302 13.38 -18.98 13.64
C LEU A 302 12.71 -20.26 14.18
N LYS A 303 11.60 -20.13 14.91
CA LYS A 303 10.80 -21.27 15.37
C LYS A 303 10.25 -22.08 14.19
N ILE A 304 9.71 -21.40 13.17
CA ILE A 304 9.19 -22.06 11.95
C ILE A 304 10.32 -22.80 11.22
N LYS A 305 11.48 -22.16 11.05
CA LYS A 305 12.64 -22.78 10.39
C LYS A 305 13.05 -24.05 11.13
N LYS A 306 13.24 -24.00 12.45
CA LYS A 306 13.60 -25.16 13.29
C LYS A 306 12.64 -26.34 13.09
N ASN A 307 11.33 -26.07 13.05
CA ASN A 307 10.32 -27.12 12.89
C ASN A 307 10.30 -27.76 11.49
N HIS A 308 10.67 -27.01 10.45
CA HIS A 308 10.76 -27.54 9.08
C HIS A 308 12.09 -28.22 8.76
N THR A 309 13.15 -27.93 9.51
CA THR A 309 14.50 -28.42 9.24
C THR A 309 14.87 -29.73 9.93
N ASN A 310 13.92 -30.59 10.33
CA ASN A 310 14.24 -31.96 10.77
C ASN A 310 15.07 -32.77 9.75
N HIS A 311 15.20 -32.30 8.51
CA HIS A 311 16.07 -32.85 7.46
C HIS A 311 17.31 -32.00 7.10
N LEU A 312 17.39 -30.75 7.57
CA LEU A 312 18.54 -29.89 7.36
C LEU A 312 19.46 -30.07 8.56
N LYS A 313 20.48 -30.92 8.40
CA LYS A 313 21.59 -31.06 9.36
C LYS A 313 22.24 -29.69 9.50
N LEU A 314 21.78 -28.90 10.48
CA LEU A 314 22.49 -27.71 10.92
C LEU A 314 23.87 -28.19 11.35
N ASP A 315 24.92 -27.58 10.80
CA ASP A 315 26.28 -27.93 11.16
C ASP A 315 26.43 -27.69 12.68
N PRO A 316 26.77 -28.72 13.47
CA PRO A 316 26.96 -28.57 14.91
C PRO A 316 28.04 -27.54 15.29
N LYS A 317 28.90 -27.16 14.32
CA LYS A 317 29.90 -26.10 14.49
C LYS A 317 29.36 -24.69 14.28
N ASP A 318 28.15 -24.54 13.72
CA ASP A 318 27.45 -23.27 13.56
C ASP A 318 26.85 -22.83 14.90
N THR A 319 27.75 -22.62 15.86
CA THR A 319 27.40 -22.21 17.22
C THR A 319 27.08 -20.72 17.22
N ASN A 320 25.79 -20.45 17.42
CA ASN A 320 25.26 -19.43 18.33
C ASN A 320 24.75 -18.09 17.81
N MET A 321 24.78 -17.77 16.53
CA MET A 321 24.08 -16.55 16.08
C MET A 321 23.28 -16.77 14.82
N THR A 322 21.96 -16.66 14.94
CA THR A 322 21.13 -16.69 13.75
C THR A 322 21.06 -15.30 13.16
N ARG A 323 21.56 -15.18 11.94
CA ARG A 323 21.50 -13.93 11.18
C ARG A 323 20.13 -13.75 10.54
N VAL A 324 19.52 -12.60 10.76
CA VAL A 324 18.25 -12.16 10.17
C VAL A 324 18.52 -10.96 9.29
N HIS A 325 18.09 -11.03 8.04
CA HIS A 325 18.29 -9.95 7.08
C HIS A 325 17.13 -8.97 7.14
N VAL A 326 17.43 -7.68 7.22
CA VAL A 326 16.45 -6.60 7.27
C VAL A 326 16.73 -5.62 6.14
N TYR A 327 15.79 -5.44 5.22
CA TYR A 327 15.83 -4.34 4.27
C TYR A 327 15.21 -3.10 4.91
N VAL A 328 15.95 -1.99 4.96
CA VAL A 328 15.52 -0.73 5.55
C VAL A 328 15.25 0.28 4.45
N ALA A 329 14.03 0.79 4.39
CA ALA A 329 13.65 1.98 3.65
C ALA A 329 13.36 3.10 4.65
N THR A 330 14.00 4.25 4.48
CA THR A 330 13.85 5.40 5.38
C THR A 330 14.21 6.66 4.64
N ASP A 331 13.59 7.77 5.03
CA ASP A 331 13.92 9.11 4.56
C ASP A 331 14.99 9.81 5.44
N SER A 332 15.52 9.11 6.45
CA SER A 332 16.53 9.61 7.38
C SER A 332 17.78 8.74 7.44
N GLU A 333 18.93 9.31 7.09
CA GLU A 333 20.23 8.64 7.26
C GLU A 333 20.55 8.34 8.72
N GLN A 334 20.07 9.16 9.65
CA GLN A 334 20.28 8.94 11.07
C GLN A 334 19.68 7.61 11.50
N VAL A 335 18.49 7.25 10.99
CA VAL A 335 17.87 5.94 11.25
C VAL A 335 18.79 4.79 10.83
N ILE A 336 19.45 4.89 9.67
CA ILE A 336 20.38 3.86 9.20
C ILE A 336 21.57 3.74 10.16
N LYS A 337 22.15 4.88 10.58
CA LYS A 337 23.26 4.93 11.53
C LYS A 337 22.87 4.36 12.90
N SER A 338 21.71 4.76 13.42
CA SER A 338 21.15 4.29 14.70
C SER A 338 20.87 2.78 14.70
N LEU A 339 20.28 2.26 13.61
CA LEU A 339 20.07 0.81 13.46
C LEU A 339 21.38 0.03 13.41
N ALA A 340 22.38 0.54 12.68
CA ALA A 340 23.71 -0.08 12.61
C ALA A 340 24.45 -0.04 13.94
N ALA A 341 24.27 1.03 14.73
CA ALA A 341 24.82 1.17 16.07
C ALA A 341 24.06 0.36 17.14
N GLY A 342 22.85 -0.13 16.83
CA GLY A 342 22.00 -0.84 17.80
C GLY A 342 21.31 0.08 18.80
N GLU A 343 21.18 1.37 18.49
CA GLU A 343 20.56 2.37 19.38
C GLU A 343 19.10 2.00 19.69
N GLY A 344 18.71 2.10 20.97
CA GLY A 344 17.39 1.73 21.46
C GLY A 344 17.16 0.21 21.62
N ARG A 345 18.11 -0.64 21.20
CA ARG A 345 18.01 -2.09 21.44
C ARG A 345 18.47 -2.50 22.84
N GLU A 346 19.27 -1.68 23.52
CA GLU A 346 19.87 -1.99 24.83
C GLU A 346 18.84 -2.26 25.93
N GLU A 347 17.68 -1.62 25.83
CA GLU A 347 16.57 -1.77 26.78
C GLU A 347 15.77 -3.06 26.56
N LEU A 348 15.92 -3.71 25.40
CA LEU A 348 15.20 -4.93 25.08
C LEU A 348 15.90 -6.16 25.67
N ASN A 349 15.09 -6.98 26.34
CA ASN A 349 15.49 -8.08 27.20
C ASN A 349 16.69 -8.90 26.69
N LYS A 350 17.55 -9.30 27.65
CA LYS A 350 18.75 -10.15 27.45
C LYS A 350 18.50 -11.46 26.69
N THR A 351 17.25 -11.89 26.51
CA THR A 351 16.85 -13.11 25.80
C THR A 351 17.06 -13.03 24.29
N SER A 352 17.10 -11.84 23.66
CA SER A 352 17.31 -11.73 22.19
C SER A 352 18.79 -11.72 21.76
N LYS A 353 19.74 -11.96 22.67
CA LYS A 353 21.19 -11.94 22.38
C LYS A 353 21.66 -12.94 21.32
N SER A 354 20.82 -13.91 20.92
CA SER A 354 21.16 -14.90 19.88
C SER A 354 20.83 -14.47 18.44
N ILE A 355 20.19 -13.30 18.25
CA ILE A 355 19.76 -12.82 16.92
C ILE A 355 20.65 -11.66 16.47
N GLU A 356 21.40 -11.89 15.40
CA GLU A 356 22.16 -10.86 14.68
C GLU A 356 21.29 -10.32 13.55
N PHE A 357 21.06 -9.00 13.53
CA PHE A 357 20.40 -8.36 12.40
C PHE A 357 21.44 -7.85 11.41
N GLN A 358 21.30 -8.24 10.15
CA GLN A 358 22.06 -7.68 9.04
C GLN A 358 21.17 -6.71 8.27
N PHE A 359 21.47 -5.42 8.38
CA PHE A 359 20.73 -4.37 7.70
C PHE A 359 21.21 -4.17 6.26
N HIS A 360 20.24 -3.99 5.37
CA HIS A 360 20.39 -3.73 3.94
C HIS A 360 19.64 -2.45 3.63
N ALA A 361 20.34 -1.41 3.19
CA ALA A 361 19.71 -0.17 2.77
C ALA A 361 20.25 0.21 1.39
N VAL A 362 19.39 0.74 0.53
CA VAL A 362 19.85 1.46 -0.65
C VAL A 362 20.45 2.77 -0.15
N LYS A 363 21.59 3.17 -0.70
CA LYS A 363 22.14 4.49 -0.40
C LYS A 363 21.10 5.53 -0.84
N THR A 364 20.49 6.19 0.14
CA THR A 364 19.58 7.31 -0.12
C THR A 364 20.36 8.36 -0.90
N LEU A 365 19.67 9.12 -1.76
CA LEU A 365 20.33 10.33 -2.26
C LEU A 365 20.63 11.18 -1.05
N ASP A 366 21.88 11.62 -0.95
CA ASP A 366 22.18 12.76 -0.11
C ASP A 366 21.41 13.93 -0.73
N ARG A 367 20.52 14.53 0.05
CA ARG A 367 19.67 15.64 -0.39
C ARG A 367 20.11 16.92 0.28
N ASP A 368 21.38 17.01 0.64
CA ASP A 368 21.98 18.16 1.33
C ASP A 368 21.19 18.60 2.58
N GLY A 369 20.51 17.64 3.23
CA GLY A 369 19.63 17.88 4.36
C GLY A 369 18.33 18.64 4.08
N VAL A 370 17.91 18.83 2.81
CA VAL A 370 16.66 19.52 2.40
C VAL A 370 15.45 18.96 3.16
N ARG A 371 15.34 17.63 3.25
CA ARG A 371 14.26 16.93 4.00
C ARG A 371 14.16 17.26 5.48
N ASN A 372 15.22 17.80 6.07
CA ASN A 372 15.24 18.19 7.48
C ASN A 372 14.81 19.65 7.69
N LYS A 373 14.64 20.42 6.61
CA LYS A 373 14.40 21.87 6.66
C LYS A 373 13.04 22.26 6.08
N MET A 374 12.55 21.50 5.12
CA MET A 374 11.29 21.78 4.43
C MET A 374 10.55 20.49 4.10
N SER A 375 9.25 20.60 3.83
CA SER A 375 8.47 19.47 3.36
C SER A 375 8.99 19.02 1.99
N VAL A 376 8.92 17.71 1.71
CA VAL A 376 9.31 17.18 0.39
C VAL A 376 8.44 17.80 -0.70
N ASP A 377 7.19 18.10 -0.37
CA ASP A 377 6.22 18.64 -1.29
C ASP A 377 6.58 20.06 -1.73
N ASP A 378 6.96 20.93 -0.78
CA ASP A 378 7.42 22.29 -1.08
C ASP A 378 8.72 22.25 -1.90
N ALA A 379 9.66 21.37 -1.54
CA ALA A 379 10.94 21.27 -2.23
C ALA A 379 10.79 20.82 -3.70
N LEU A 380 9.77 20.01 -3.98
CA LEU A 380 9.42 19.60 -5.35
C LEU A 380 8.78 20.75 -6.13
N ILE A 381 7.88 21.51 -5.49
CA ILE A 381 7.19 22.66 -6.10
C ILE A 381 8.20 23.78 -6.42
N ASP A 382 9.13 24.04 -5.51
CA ASP A 382 10.15 25.08 -5.67
C ASP A 382 11.31 24.66 -6.60
N GLY A 383 11.31 23.40 -7.06
CA GLY A 383 12.34 22.86 -7.94
C GLY A 383 13.70 22.61 -7.25
N GLU A 384 13.72 22.58 -5.91
CA GLU A 384 14.91 22.25 -5.12
C GLU A 384 15.23 20.75 -5.18
N LEU A 385 14.24 19.90 -5.47
CA LEU A 385 14.39 18.47 -5.71
C LEU A 385 14.03 18.09 -7.15
N ASP A 386 14.82 17.21 -7.74
CA ASP A 386 14.43 16.51 -8.98
C ASP A 386 13.30 15.52 -8.65
N GLY A 387 12.08 15.90 -9.02
CA GLY A 387 10.90 15.08 -8.77
C GLY A 387 10.92 13.73 -9.44
N CYS A 388 11.53 13.59 -10.62
CA CYS A 388 11.49 12.32 -11.32
C CYS A 388 12.48 11.34 -10.68
N LEU A 389 13.62 11.87 -10.25
CA LEU A 389 14.55 11.15 -9.41
C LEU A 389 13.92 10.76 -8.07
N GLU A 390 13.15 11.66 -7.44
CA GLU A 390 12.40 11.37 -6.21
C GLU A 390 11.44 10.20 -6.37
N ALA A 391 10.58 10.27 -7.38
CA ALA A 391 9.61 9.23 -7.68
C ALA A 391 10.30 7.90 -8.00
N ARG A 392 11.43 7.92 -8.73
CA ARG A 392 12.25 6.73 -9.00
C ARG A 392 12.76 6.09 -7.71
N GLN A 393 13.27 6.87 -6.76
CA GLN A 393 13.76 6.35 -5.49
C GLN A 393 12.64 5.75 -4.63
N ALA A 394 11.56 6.51 -4.44
CA ALA A 394 10.40 6.04 -3.70
C ALA A 394 9.83 4.74 -4.32
N SER A 395 9.84 4.64 -5.65
CA SER A 395 9.46 3.42 -6.37
C SER A 395 10.39 2.25 -6.09
N ILE A 396 11.71 2.47 -6.08
CA ILE A 396 12.70 1.43 -5.77
C ILE A 396 12.48 0.90 -4.36
N ASP A 397 12.40 1.79 -3.36
CA ASP A 397 12.19 1.39 -1.96
C ASP A 397 10.89 0.62 -1.77
N THR A 398 9.78 1.14 -2.30
CA THR A 398 8.49 0.49 -2.24
C THR A 398 8.53 -0.90 -2.87
N ILE A 399 9.18 -1.05 -4.04
CA ILE A 399 9.30 -2.34 -4.71
C ILE A 399 10.24 -3.28 -3.95
N LEU A 400 11.31 -2.80 -3.32
CA LEU A 400 12.20 -3.62 -2.51
C LEU A 400 11.56 -4.07 -1.20
N LEU A 401 10.83 -3.19 -0.50
CA LEU A 401 9.94 -3.56 0.60
C LEU A 401 8.95 -4.63 0.17
N SER A 402 8.34 -4.49 -1.02
CA SER A 402 7.40 -5.50 -1.54
C SER A 402 8.03 -6.86 -1.87
N LYS A 403 9.35 -6.92 -1.99
CA LYS A 403 10.12 -8.15 -2.24
C LYS A 403 10.57 -8.84 -0.95
N ALA A 404 10.46 -8.19 0.19
CA ALA A 404 10.65 -8.82 1.49
C ALA A 404 9.58 -9.89 1.75
N ASP A 405 9.83 -10.77 2.71
CA ASP A 405 8.92 -11.84 3.10
C ASP A 405 7.94 -11.42 4.20
N ILE A 406 8.31 -10.39 4.95
CA ILE A 406 7.58 -9.82 6.08
C ILE A 406 7.67 -8.29 5.98
N LEU A 407 6.67 -7.55 6.46
CA LEU A 407 6.71 -6.08 6.53
C LEU A 407 6.57 -5.57 7.97
N ILE A 408 7.39 -4.60 8.36
CA ILE A 408 7.25 -3.79 9.56
C ILE A 408 7.23 -2.33 9.11
N GLY A 409 6.23 -1.57 9.54
CA GLY A 409 6.09 -0.17 9.18
C GLY A 409 4.87 0.47 9.83
N LYS A 410 4.37 1.54 9.23
CA LYS A 410 3.22 2.30 9.73
C LYS A 410 2.18 2.46 8.65
N PHE A 411 1.00 1.92 8.88
CA PHE A 411 -0.09 2.04 7.92
C PHE A 411 -0.74 3.41 7.94
N SER A 412 -0.32 4.37 8.76
CA SER A 412 -0.57 5.80 8.44
C SER A 412 0.24 6.29 7.21
N GLY A 413 1.29 5.56 6.82
CA GLY A 413 2.13 5.82 5.65
C GLY A 413 1.63 5.13 4.38
N ASN A 414 1.37 5.91 3.32
CA ASN A 414 0.91 5.35 2.04
C ASN A 414 1.95 4.46 1.35
N MET A 415 3.26 4.65 1.61
CA MET A 415 4.30 3.76 1.10
C MET A 415 4.20 2.36 1.70
N ASP A 416 3.89 2.23 2.99
CA ASP A 416 3.71 0.93 3.66
C ASP A 416 2.47 0.19 3.15
N ARG A 417 1.35 0.92 2.99
CA ARG A 417 0.12 0.39 2.39
C ARG A 417 0.39 -0.14 0.98
N LEU A 418 1.13 0.64 0.18
CA LEU A 418 1.49 0.26 -1.19
C LEU A 418 2.42 -0.96 -1.19
N ALA A 419 3.49 -0.94 -0.40
CA ALA A 419 4.42 -2.06 -0.30
C ALA A 419 3.72 -3.36 0.12
N TYR A 420 2.86 -3.31 1.15
CA TYR A 420 2.09 -4.48 1.62
C TYR A 420 1.15 -5.02 0.53
N SER A 421 0.45 -4.13 -0.17
CA SER A 421 -0.43 -4.49 -1.28
C SER A 421 0.34 -5.19 -2.42
N LEU A 422 1.53 -4.68 -2.74
CA LEU A 422 2.42 -5.31 -3.73
C LEU A 422 2.97 -6.66 -3.25
N GLN A 423 3.27 -6.83 -1.94
CA GLN A 423 3.63 -8.13 -1.37
C GLN A 423 2.49 -9.14 -1.55
N PHE A 424 1.25 -8.75 -1.23
CA PHE A 424 0.08 -9.60 -1.39
C PHE A 424 -0.09 -10.04 -2.84
N ALA A 425 -0.10 -9.10 -3.79
CA ALA A 425 -0.28 -9.42 -5.20
C ALA A 425 0.82 -10.35 -5.75
N ARG A 426 2.07 -10.16 -5.29
CA ARG A 426 3.20 -11.03 -5.67
C ARG A 426 3.08 -12.44 -5.10
N LEU A 427 2.67 -12.58 -3.84
CA LEU A 427 2.60 -13.85 -3.12
C LEU A 427 1.29 -14.60 -3.37
N GLY A 428 0.25 -13.87 -3.79
CA GLY A 428 -1.13 -14.33 -3.85
C GLY A 428 -1.73 -14.65 -2.48
N ALA A 429 -1.11 -14.22 -1.38
CA ALA A 429 -1.52 -14.52 -0.02
C ALA A 429 -1.11 -13.38 0.92
N TYR A 430 -1.79 -13.25 2.06
CA TYR A 430 -1.49 -12.27 3.11
C TYR A 430 -0.08 -12.50 3.66
N PRO A 431 0.88 -11.60 3.37
CA PRO A 431 2.19 -11.66 3.99
C PRO A 431 2.07 -11.36 5.49
N PRO A 432 2.93 -11.94 6.34
CA PRO A 432 3.06 -11.49 7.72
C PRO A 432 3.45 -10.01 7.76
N TYR A 433 2.84 -9.24 8.64
CA TYR A 433 3.20 -7.85 8.86
C TYR A 433 3.00 -7.44 10.33
N ILE A 434 3.65 -6.36 10.72
CA ILE A 434 3.33 -5.58 11.92
C ILE A 434 3.22 -4.12 11.49
N SER A 435 2.05 -3.52 11.74
CA SER A 435 1.89 -2.07 11.67
C SER A 435 1.92 -1.51 13.08
N LEU A 436 2.68 -0.43 13.30
CA LEU A 436 2.84 0.17 14.62
C LEU A 436 1.72 1.14 15.00
N ASP A 437 0.84 1.50 14.08
CA ASP A 437 -0.20 2.52 14.33
C ASP A 437 -1.60 2.06 13.93
N ASN A 438 -1.80 1.72 12.66
CA ASN A 438 -3.13 1.57 12.08
C ASN A 438 -3.31 0.23 11.35
N SER A 439 -4.56 -0.10 11.09
CA SER A 439 -4.89 -1.21 10.19
C SER A 439 -4.73 -0.81 8.73
N TRP A 440 -4.54 -1.79 7.85
CA TRP A 440 -4.43 -1.49 6.42
C TRP A 440 -5.73 -0.88 5.89
N CYS A 441 -5.62 0.11 5.00
CA CYS A 441 -6.70 0.58 4.17
C CYS A 441 -6.15 1.16 2.85
N TYR A 442 -7.03 1.51 1.92
CA TYR A 442 -6.66 2.23 0.69
C TYR A 442 -7.39 3.58 0.55
N ASP A 443 -8.14 3.98 1.58
CA ASP A 443 -8.98 5.17 1.55
C ASP A 443 -8.15 6.45 1.58
N PHE A 444 -7.63 6.77 0.40
CA PHE A 444 -7.06 8.08 0.12
C PHE A 444 -8.20 9.11 0.04
N GLY A 445 -7.97 10.28 0.65
CA GLY A 445 -8.89 11.41 0.62
C GLY A 445 -10.16 11.29 1.49
N VAL A 446 -10.26 10.28 2.37
CA VAL A 446 -11.43 10.09 3.26
C VAL A 446 -10.99 10.05 4.72
N GLN A 447 -11.74 10.72 5.58
CA GLN A 447 -11.50 10.70 7.02
C GLN A 447 -11.85 9.32 7.60
N SER A 448 -10.86 8.70 8.20
CA SER A 448 -10.89 7.28 8.58
C SER A 448 -11.23 6.99 10.04
N ARG A 449 -11.35 8.04 10.87
CA ARG A 449 -11.86 7.95 12.24
C ARG A 449 -12.90 9.06 12.47
N PRO A 450 -14.20 8.75 12.34
CA PRO A 450 -15.24 9.75 12.55
C PRO A 450 -15.35 10.22 14.02
N ASN A 451 -14.77 9.53 15.02
CA ASN A 451 -15.15 9.72 16.42
C ASN A 451 -14.00 9.91 17.44
N LEU A 452 -12.79 10.30 17.02
CA LEU A 452 -11.80 10.88 17.94
C LEU A 452 -11.70 12.40 17.76
N ALA A 453 -12.85 13.04 17.54
CA ALA A 453 -13.04 14.34 18.13
C ALA A 453 -12.95 14.12 19.64
N LEU A 454 -11.73 14.25 20.19
CA LEU A 454 -11.61 14.99 21.44
C LEU A 454 -12.55 16.18 21.28
N GLU A 455 -13.50 16.38 22.20
CA GLU A 455 -14.30 17.60 22.25
C GLU A 455 -13.32 18.77 22.21
N VAL A 456 -13.06 19.28 21.01
CA VAL A 456 -12.21 20.44 20.85
C VAL A 456 -13.15 21.58 21.11
N ASP A 457 -12.78 22.37 22.11
CA ASP A 457 -13.50 23.55 22.54
C ASP A 457 -13.99 24.33 21.30
N PRO A 458 -15.32 24.53 21.16
CA PRO A 458 -15.92 25.24 20.03
C PRO A 458 -15.39 26.68 19.87
N SER A 459 -14.63 27.20 20.85
CA SER A 459 -13.92 28.47 20.73
C SER A 459 -12.79 28.49 19.67
N THR A 460 -12.43 27.35 19.08
CA THR A 460 -11.36 27.23 18.05
C THR A 460 -11.88 26.99 16.63
N GLU A 461 -13.18 27.08 16.38
CA GLU A 461 -13.82 26.83 15.07
C GLU A 461 -13.49 27.85 13.97
N ASP A 462 -12.91 29.02 14.32
CA ASP A 462 -12.63 30.10 13.37
C ASP A 462 -11.24 30.01 12.68
N ASP A 463 -10.50 28.90 12.79
CA ASP A 463 -9.26 28.71 12.04
C ASP A 463 -9.51 27.95 10.71
N PRO A 464 -9.60 28.64 9.56
CA PRO A 464 -9.85 28.02 8.25
C PRO A 464 -8.72 27.10 7.77
N HIS A 465 -7.60 27.02 8.49
CA HIS A 465 -6.46 26.16 8.13
C HIS A 465 -6.46 24.78 8.82
N VAL A 466 -7.40 24.51 9.74
CA VAL A 466 -7.47 23.24 10.48
C VAL A 466 -8.39 22.24 9.75
N GLN A 467 -7.99 21.80 8.55
CA GLN A 467 -8.61 20.61 7.94
C GLN A 467 -7.97 19.35 8.54
N ARG A 468 -8.69 18.68 9.45
CA ARG A 468 -8.25 17.43 10.08
C ARG A 468 -8.43 16.26 9.11
N PHE A 469 -7.34 15.76 8.56
CA PHE A 469 -7.34 14.57 7.71
C PHE A 469 -6.80 13.38 8.50
N VAL A 470 -7.70 12.55 9.01
CA VAL A 470 -7.27 11.28 9.60
C VAL A 470 -7.24 10.22 8.50
N PHE A 471 -6.06 9.71 8.18
CA PHE A 471 -5.89 8.51 7.36
C PHE A 471 -5.92 7.28 8.28
N CYS A 472 -6.53 6.19 7.82
CA CYS A 472 -6.90 5.00 8.62
C CYS A 472 -5.89 4.68 9.69
#